data_AF-X0S3F3-F1
#
_entry.id   AF-X0S3F3-F1
#
_cell.length_a   1.000
_cell.length_b   1.000
_cell.length_c   1.000
_cell.angle_alpha   90.00
_cell.angle_beta   90.00
_cell.angle_gamma   90.00
#
_symmetry.space_group_name_H-M   'P 1'
#
loop_
_entity.id
_entity.type
_entity.pdbx_description
1 polymer ?
#
loop_
_entity_poly.entity_id
_entity_poly.type
_entity_poly.pdbx_seq_one_letter_code
_entity_poly.pdbx_strand_id
1 'polypeptide(L)'
;PMAHEKNFREKSKREKEAILKFLASTKSGEISAFLRSILKKRKIFFPYKTNETRLCAVSALGVMATPEAEDVLKEGTKIRNKAIRHACNLALTKIASGEEPKEETKEEPKEDSNEKQSA
;
A
#
# COMPACT_ATOMS: atom_id res chain seq x y z
N PRO A 1 20.08 13.06 -9.21
CA PRO A 1 19.09 13.78 -8.36
C PRO A 1 18.37 12.82 -7.39
N MET A 2 18.80 12.75 -6.11
CA MET A 2 18.31 11.80 -5.09
C MET A 2 17.65 12.53 -3.88
N ALA A 3 16.88 13.60 -4.11
CA ALA A 3 16.19 14.32 -3.05
C ALA A 3 14.76 13.81 -2.75
N HIS A 4 14.14 13.02 -3.63
CA HIS A 4 12.71 12.65 -3.50
C HIS A 4 12.44 11.36 -2.70
N GLU A 5 13.36 10.39 -2.65
CA GLU A 5 13.10 9.10 -1.98
C GLU A 5 12.95 9.21 -0.46
N LYS A 6 13.74 10.09 0.19
CA LYS A 6 13.65 10.30 1.65
C LYS A 6 12.29 10.90 2.03
N ASN A 7 11.87 11.94 1.30
CA ASN A 7 10.60 12.63 1.52
C ASN A 7 9.40 11.68 1.38
N PHE A 8 9.40 10.79 0.38
CA PHE A 8 8.30 9.82 0.22
C PHE A 8 8.20 8.81 1.37
N ARG A 9 9.34 8.35 1.91
CA ARG A 9 9.35 7.38 3.02
C ARG A 9 8.83 7.96 4.33
N GLU A 10 8.92 9.28 4.48
CA GLU A 10 8.50 10.01 5.67
C GLU A 10 7.02 10.39 5.65
N LYS A 11 6.37 10.34 4.48
CA LYS A 11 4.92 10.53 4.35
C LYS A 11 4.12 9.55 5.22
N SER A 12 2.90 9.96 5.56
CA SER A 12 1.94 9.08 6.24
C SER A 12 1.58 7.87 5.35
N LYS A 13 1.08 6.79 5.97
CA LYS A 13 0.57 5.62 5.25
C LYS A 13 -0.50 6.02 4.22
N ARG A 14 -1.44 6.90 4.62
CA ARG A 14 -2.55 7.36 3.78
C ARG A 14 -2.05 8.11 2.56
N GLU A 15 -1.09 9.02 2.73
CA GLU A 15 -0.48 9.72 1.60
C GLU A 15 0.27 8.78 0.66
N LYS A 16 1.07 7.84 1.21
CA LYS A 16 1.78 6.85 0.38
C LYS A 16 0.81 6.03 -0.45
N GLU A 17 -0.27 5.56 0.17
CA GLU A 17 -1.29 4.78 -0.51
C GLU A 17 -2.00 5.59 -1.60
N ALA A 18 -2.40 6.83 -1.30
CA ALA A 18 -3.06 7.70 -2.27
C ALA A 18 -2.16 7.98 -3.49
N ILE A 19 -0.88 8.29 -3.27
CA ILE A 19 0.08 8.53 -4.35
C ILE A 19 0.27 7.27 -5.21
N LEU A 20 0.47 6.11 -4.59
CA LEU A 20 0.69 4.87 -5.33
C LEU A 20 -0.56 4.41 -6.08
N LYS A 21 -1.75 4.57 -5.50
CA LYS A 21 -3.02 4.29 -6.18
C LYS A 21 -3.27 5.24 -7.35
N PHE A 22 -2.94 6.52 -7.18
CA PHE A 22 -3.02 7.48 -8.28
C PHE A 22 -2.10 7.10 -9.44
N LEU A 23 -0.87 6.66 -9.17
CA LEU A 23 0.01 6.14 -10.23
C LEU A 23 -0.58 4.88 -10.88
N ALA A 24 -1.12 3.96 -10.08
CA ALA A 24 -1.73 2.72 -10.56
C ALA A 24 -2.96 2.92 -11.46
N SER A 25 -3.70 4.03 -11.31
CA SER A 25 -4.87 4.31 -12.15
C SER A 25 -4.51 4.51 -13.64
N THR A 26 -3.24 4.82 -13.94
CA THR A 26 -2.73 4.92 -15.31
C THR A 26 -2.65 3.58 -16.03
N LYS A 27 -2.69 2.46 -15.29
CA LYS A 27 -2.65 1.08 -15.82
C LYS A 27 -1.47 0.79 -16.76
N SER A 28 -0.37 1.53 -16.63
CA SER A 28 0.84 1.32 -17.42
C SER A 28 1.68 0.15 -16.89
N GLY A 29 2.25 -0.64 -17.80
CA GLY A 29 3.20 -1.71 -17.46
C GLY A 29 4.43 -1.20 -16.70
N GLU A 30 4.85 0.05 -16.93
CA GLU A 30 5.94 0.68 -16.19
C GLU A 30 5.58 0.85 -14.71
N ILE A 31 4.32 1.18 -14.40
CA ILE A 31 3.84 1.29 -13.03
C ILE A 31 3.76 -0.08 -12.37
N SER A 32 3.36 -1.13 -13.08
CA SER A 32 3.48 -2.52 -12.59
C SER A 32 4.91 -2.86 -12.20
N ALA A 33 5.88 -2.55 -13.07
CA ALA A 33 7.30 -2.81 -12.80
C ALA A 33 7.81 -2.00 -11.59
N PHE A 34 7.41 -0.74 -11.48
CA PHE A 34 7.74 0.13 -10.35
C PHE A 34 7.17 -0.41 -9.03
N LEU A 35 5.88 -0.76 -8.99
CA LEU A 35 5.23 -1.33 -7.80
C LEU A 35 5.82 -2.70 -7.41
N ARG A 36 6.19 -3.53 -8.40
CA ARG A 36 6.94 -4.78 -8.17
C ARG A 36 8.27 -4.52 -7.46
N SER A 37 9.00 -3.48 -7.87
CA SER A 37 10.28 -3.10 -7.24
C SER A 37 10.09 -2.73 -5.76
N ILE A 38 9.02 -2.00 -5.44
CA ILE A 38 8.65 -1.64 -4.07
C ILE A 38 8.33 -2.92 -3.28
N LEU A 39 7.47 -3.79 -3.82
CA LEU A 39 7.02 -5.02 -3.15
C LEU A 39 8.18 -5.97 -2.82
N LYS A 40 9.18 -6.05 -3.72
CA LYS A 40 10.37 -6.90 -3.56
C LYS A 40 11.46 -6.29 -2.68
N LYS A 41 11.39 -5.00 -2.35
CA LYS A 41 12.44 -4.31 -1.57
C LYS A 41 12.60 -4.98 -0.20
N ARG A 42 13.71 -5.71 -0.03
CA ARG A 42 14.14 -6.28 1.26
C ARG A 42 15.06 -5.28 1.94
N LYS A 43 14.71 -4.80 3.13
CA LYS A 43 15.64 -4.06 3.99
C LYS A 43 15.64 -4.64 5.40
N ILE A 44 16.86 -4.87 5.90
CA ILE A 44 17.15 -5.47 7.19
C ILE A 44 17.13 -4.42 8.33
N PHE A 45 17.38 -3.14 8.01
CA PHE A 45 17.57 -2.08 9.02
C PHE A 45 16.32 -1.27 9.42
N PHE A 46 15.23 -1.26 8.63
CA PHE A 46 13.98 -0.54 8.97
C PHE A 46 12.73 -1.29 8.48
N PRO A 47 12.39 -2.43 9.10
CA PRO A 47 11.36 -3.34 8.59
C PRO A 47 9.95 -2.73 8.62
N TYR A 48 9.61 -1.91 9.63
CA TYR A 48 8.25 -1.35 9.78
C TYR A 48 7.86 -0.41 8.63
N LYS A 49 8.60 0.69 8.43
CA LYS A 49 8.33 1.66 7.33
C LYS A 49 8.42 1.01 5.95
N THR A 50 9.27 -0.01 5.80
CA THR A 50 9.41 -0.75 4.54
C THR A 50 8.19 -1.64 4.28
N ASN A 51 7.66 -2.31 5.31
CA ASN A 51 6.46 -3.14 5.16
C ASN A 51 5.22 -2.29 4.90
N GLU A 52 5.09 -1.13 5.52
CA GLU A 52 4.00 -0.19 5.24
C GLU A 52 3.96 0.20 3.76
N THR A 53 5.07 0.67 3.19
CA THR A 53 5.12 1.03 1.76
C THR A 53 4.85 -0.16 0.84
N ARG A 54 5.28 -1.38 1.23
CA ARG A 54 4.99 -2.61 0.49
C ARG A 54 3.49 -2.94 0.51
N LEU A 55 2.82 -2.75 1.66
CA LEU A 55 1.37 -2.93 1.75
C LEU A 55 0.62 -1.88 0.91
N CYS A 56 1.07 -0.62 0.91
CA CYS A 56 0.53 0.40 0.01
C CYS A 56 0.70 0.00 -1.47
N ALA A 57 1.84 -0.58 -1.84
CA ALA A 57 2.07 -1.08 -3.19
C ALA A 57 1.14 -2.25 -3.57
N VAL A 58 0.86 -3.18 -2.63
CA VAL A 58 -0.14 -4.25 -2.84
C VAL A 58 -1.53 -3.65 -3.08
N SER A 59 -1.92 -2.65 -2.29
CA SER A 59 -3.20 -1.95 -2.47
C SER A 59 -3.29 -1.30 -3.85
N ALA A 60 -2.21 -0.63 -4.30
CA ALA A 60 -2.13 -0.01 -5.62
C ALA A 60 -2.19 -1.04 -6.77
N LEU A 61 -1.49 -2.17 -6.65
CA LEU A 61 -1.57 -3.28 -7.63
C LEU A 61 -3.00 -3.85 -7.71
N GLY A 62 -3.69 -3.95 -6.57
CA GLY A 62 -5.10 -4.37 -6.51
C GLY A 62 -6.02 -3.42 -7.28
N VAL A 63 -5.84 -2.11 -7.12
CA VAL A 63 -6.60 -1.08 -7.86
C VAL A 63 -6.28 -1.10 -9.35
N MET A 64 -5.02 -1.36 -9.71
CA MET A 64 -4.57 -1.39 -11.10
C MET A 64 -5.30 -2.47 -11.92
N ALA A 65 -5.49 -3.66 -11.31
CA ALA A 65 -6.28 -4.76 -11.86
C ALA A 65 -5.96 -5.11 -13.34
N THR A 66 -4.69 -5.02 -13.74
CA THR A 66 -4.21 -5.51 -15.05
C THR A 66 -3.57 -6.88 -14.90
N PRO A 67 -3.43 -7.66 -15.99
CA PRO A 67 -2.75 -8.96 -15.95
C PRO A 67 -1.32 -8.89 -15.37
N GLU A 68 -0.56 -7.83 -15.69
CA GLU A 68 0.78 -7.63 -15.15
C GLU A 68 0.75 -7.36 -13.65
N ALA A 69 -0.23 -6.60 -13.17
CA ALA A 69 -0.40 -6.34 -11.74
C ALA A 69 -0.77 -7.62 -10.98
N GLU A 70 -1.65 -8.45 -11.55
CA GLU A 70 -1.97 -9.78 -11.01
C GLU A 70 -0.73 -10.67 -10.92
N ASP A 71 0.13 -10.69 -11.93
CA ASP A 71 1.36 -11.48 -11.90
C ASP A 71 2.31 -11.02 -10.79
N VAL A 72 2.41 -9.71 -10.57
CA VAL A 72 3.16 -9.16 -9.43
C VAL A 72 2.54 -9.57 -8.09
N LEU A 73 1.20 -9.58 -7.98
CA LEU A 73 0.52 -10.05 -6.78
C LEU A 73 0.73 -11.56 -6.53
N LYS A 74 0.69 -12.39 -7.59
CA LYS A 74 1.00 -13.83 -7.53
C LYS A 74 2.42 -14.06 -7.02
N GLU A 75 3.40 -13.28 -7.47
CA GLU A 75 4.75 -13.32 -6.90
C GLU A 75 4.76 -12.93 -5.41
N GLY A 76 3.97 -11.92 -5.04
CA GLY A 76 3.81 -11.45 -3.67
C GLY A 76 3.28 -12.51 -2.71
N THR A 77 2.43 -13.44 -3.18
CA THR A 77 1.93 -14.56 -2.36
C THR A 77 3.03 -15.52 -1.88
N LYS A 78 4.22 -15.48 -2.50
CA LYS A 78 5.38 -16.32 -2.12
C LYS A 78 6.31 -15.64 -1.11
N ILE A 79 6.02 -14.39 -0.71
CA ILE A 79 6.84 -13.63 0.24
C ILE A 79 6.68 -14.17 1.67
N ARG A 80 7.80 -14.33 2.39
CA ARG A 80 7.83 -14.85 3.76
C ARG A 80 6.98 -14.03 4.74
N ASN A 81 6.95 -12.71 4.59
CA ASN A 81 6.16 -11.81 5.43
C ASN A 81 4.66 -12.15 5.32
N LYS A 82 4.05 -12.59 6.43
CA LYS A 82 2.65 -13.04 6.49
C LYS A 82 1.66 -11.94 6.11
N ALA A 83 1.86 -10.70 6.57
CA ALA A 83 0.96 -9.58 6.29
C ALA A 83 0.94 -9.25 4.79
N ILE A 84 2.12 -9.22 4.16
CA ILE A 84 2.24 -8.92 2.72
C ILE A 84 1.63 -10.06 1.89
N ARG A 85 1.97 -11.30 2.21
CA ARG A 85 1.40 -12.48 1.54
C ARG A 85 -0.12 -12.51 1.66
N HIS A 86 -0.67 -12.22 2.84
CA HIS A 86 -2.12 -12.16 3.05
C HIS A 86 -2.76 -11.04 2.22
N ALA A 87 -2.17 -9.85 2.23
CA ALA A 87 -2.66 -8.71 1.43
C ALA A 87 -2.65 -9.03 -0.08
N CYS A 88 -1.61 -9.72 -0.58
CA CYS A 88 -1.57 -10.12 -1.99
C CYS A 88 -2.67 -11.11 -2.35
N ASN A 89 -2.95 -12.10 -1.49
CA ASN A 89 -4.06 -13.03 -1.71
C ASN A 89 -5.40 -12.30 -1.71
N LEU A 90 -5.62 -11.40 -0.75
CA LEU A 90 -6.85 -10.61 -0.67
C LEU A 90 -7.04 -9.73 -1.93
N ALA A 91 -5.97 -9.09 -2.42
CA ALA A 91 -6.03 -8.29 -3.63
C ALA A 91 -6.39 -9.13 -4.86
N LEU A 92 -5.81 -10.33 -5.01
CA LEU A 92 -6.16 -11.25 -6.09
C LEU A 92 -7.62 -11.70 -6.01
N THR A 93 -8.12 -12.01 -4.82
CA THR A 93 -9.54 -12.35 -4.62
C THR A 93 -10.46 -11.20 -5.04
N LYS A 94 -10.12 -9.95 -4.68
CA LYS A 94 -10.90 -8.76 -5.04
C LYS A 94 -10.93 -8.52 -6.56
N ILE A 95 -9.78 -8.67 -7.23
CA ILE A 95 -9.71 -8.59 -8.69
C ILE A 95 -10.61 -9.65 -9.32
N ALA A 96 -10.54 -10.90 -8.82
CA ALA A 96 -11.34 -12.00 -9.34
C ALA A 96 -12.86 -11.83 -9.09
N SER A 97 -13.26 -11.19 -8.00
CA SER A 97 -14.68 -10.93 -7.69
C SER A 97 -15.24 -9.68 -8.36
N GLY A 98 -14.41 -8.86 -9.02
CA GLY A 98 -14.82 -7.59 -9.62
C GLY A 98 -15.30 -6.56 -8.58
N GLU A 99 -14.99 -6.76 -7.30
CA GLU A 99 -15.37 -5.82 -6.25
C GLU A 99 -14.49 -4.58 -6.31
N GLU A 100 -15.09 -3.43 -6.61
CA GLU A 100 -14.39 -2.15 -6.49
C GLU A 100 -13.91 -1.90 -5.04
N PRO A 101 -12.79 -1.20 -4.85
CA PRO A 101 -12.21 -1.02 -3.53
C PRO A 101 -13.13 -0.13 -2.67
N LYS A 102 -13.92 -0.75 -1.79
CA LYS A 102 -14.59 -0.02 -0.70
C LYS A 102 -13.52 0.60 0.20
N GLU A 103 -13.50 1.92 0.24
CA GLU A 103 -12.64 2.73 1.09
C GLU A 103 -13.01 2.45 2.55
N GLU A 104 -12.18 1.68 3.27
CA GLU A 104 -12.30 1.58 4.73
C GLU A 104 -11.71 2.84 5.36
N THR A 105 -12.52 3.90 5.42
CA THR A 105 -12.37 4.98 6.40
C THR A 105 -12.70 4.39 7.78
N LYS A 106 -11.70 3.83 8.46
CA LYS A 106 -11.74 3.75 9.92
C LYS A 106 -11.47 5.14 10.45
N GLU A 107 -12.52 5.78 10.94
CA GLU A 107 -12.46 6.97 11.79
C GLU A 107 -11.40 6.75 12.88
N GLU A 108 -10.50 7.73 13.01
CA GLU A 108 -9.63 7.81 14.19
C GLU A 108 -10.49 8.15 15.42
N PRO A 109 -10.13 7.65 16.62
CA PRO A 109 -10.83 7.99 17.85
C PRO A 109 -10.74 9.49 18.09
N LYS A 110 -11.90 10.12 18.38
CA LYS A 110 -11.96 11.48 18.90
C LYS A 110 -11.20 11.53 20.22
N GLU A 111 -10.18 12.39 20.27
CA GLU A 111 -9.51 12.78 21.51
C GLU A 111 -10.52 13.57 22.34
N ASP A 112 -11.09 12.91 23.36
CA ASP A 112 -11.83 13.55 24.43
C ASP A 112 -10.87 14.47 25.20
N SER A 113 -11.04 15.77 25.03
CA SER A 113 -10.54 16.77 25.96
C SER A 113 -11.75 17.41 26.63
N ASN A 114 -12.29 16.75 27.66
CA ASN A 114 -13.19 17.38 28.60
C ASN A 114 -12.44 17.74 29.90
N GLU A 115 -12.77 18.95 30.36
CA GLU A 115 -12.70 19.47 31.72
C GLU A 115 -11.32 19.83 32.34
N LYS A 116 -11.19 21.12 32.67
CA LYS A 116 -11.61 21.54 34.02
C LYS A 116 -12.00 23.00 34.13
N GLN A 117 -13.07 23.20 34.88
CA GLN A 117 -13.70 24.44 35.31
C GLN A 117 -12.84 25.25 36.32
N SER A 118 -13.30 26.50 36.52
CA SER A 118 -13.32 27.24 37.79
C SER A 118 -12.14 28.18 38.12
N ALA A 119 -12.39 29.49 38.03
CA ALA A 119 -12.59 30.39 39.17
C ALA A 119 -13.15 31.74 38.69
#